data_AF-A0A5J4JCA3-F1
#
_entry.id   AF-A0A5J4JCA3-F1
#
_cell.length_a   1.000
_cell.length_b   1.000
_cell.length_c   1.000
_cell.angle_alpha   90.00
_cell.angle_beta   90.00
_cell.angle_gamma   90.00
#
_symmetry.space_group_name_H-M   'P 1'
#
loop_
_entity.id
_entity.type
_entity.pdbx_description
1 polymer ?
#
loop_
_entity_poly.entity_id
_entity_poly.type
_entity_poly.pdbx_seq_one_letter_code
_entity_poly.pdbx_strand_id
1 'polypeptide(L)'
;MPVCPFTPMANPKKILAKAWDNRYGCGLAIELLKEPQGKKLPNTLYSGATVMEEVGARGAKTAAAMIRPDIFFALDASPANDASGDKEQFG
;
A
#
# COMPACT_ATOMS: atom_id res chain seq x y z
N MET A 1 15.09 -7.49 -16.15
CA MET A 1 13.96 -6.99 -15.32
C MET A 1 12.67 -7.60 -15.84
N PRO A 2 11.81 -8.19 -15.00
CA PRO A 2 10.48 -8.59 -15.44
C PRO A 2 9.71 -7.33 -15.89
N VAL A 3 9.14 -7.38 -17.09
CA VAL A 3 8.38 -6.28 -17.70
C VAL A 3 6.90 -6.66 -17.71
N CYS A 4 6.07 -5.82 -17.10
CA CYS A 4 4.62 -5.95 -17.12
C CYS A 4 4.02 -4.54 -17.26
N PRO A 5 3.64 -4.11 -18.47
CA PRO A 5 3.03 -2.81 -18.70
C PRO A 5 1.70 -2.67 -17.96
N PHE A 6 1.39 -1.45 -17.53
CA PHE A 6 0.07 -1.14 -16.98
C PHE A 6 -1.00 -1.41 -18.03
N THR A 7 -1.90 -2.34 -17.75
CA THR A 7 -2.88 -2.85 -18.71
C THR A 7 -4.24 -3.04 -18.02
N PRO A 8 -5.25 -2.22 -18.35
CA PRO A 8 -6.65 -2.54 -18.01
C PRO A 8 -7.07 -3.84 -18.70
N MET A 9 -7.70 -4.75 -17.96
CA MET A 9 -8.16 -6.03 -18.50
C MET A 9 -9.52 -5.88 -19.21
N ALA A 10 -10.03 -6.96 -19.81
CA ALA A 10 -11.35 -7.00 -20.46
C ALA A 10 -12.48 -6.51 -19.54
N ASN A 11 -12.39 -6.81 -18.24
CA ASN A 11 -13.15 -6.09 -17.23
C ASN A 11 -12.34 -4.84 -16.80
N PRO A 12 -12.82 -3.62 -17.06
CA PRO A 12 -12.06 -2.40 -16.78
C PRO A 12 -11.86 -2.13 -15.27
N LYS A 13 -12.54 -2.88 -14.39
CA LYS A 13 -12.30 -2.87 -12.94
C LYS A 13 -11.07 -3.68 -12.52
N LYS A 14 -10.48 -4.48 -13.42
CA LYS A 14 -9.28 -5.28 -13.16
C LYS A 14 -8.11 -4.71 -13.94
N ILE A 15 -6.96 -4.59 -13.28
CA ILE A 15 -5.75 -3.99 -13.84
C ILE A 15 -4.57 -4.95 -13.63
N LEU A 16 -3.85 -5.23 -14.71
CA LEU A 16 -2.60 -5.98 -14.68
C LEU A 16 -1.42 -5.00 -14.72
N ALA A 17 -0.53 -5.10 -13.73
CA ALA A 17 0.70 -4.31 -13.67
C ALA A 17 1.72 -5.00 -12.76
N LYS A 18 2.99 -4.61 -12.89
CA LYS A 18 4.06 -5.01 -11.96
C LYS A 18 4.01 -4.17 -10.68
N ALA A 19 4.44 -4.77 -9.56
CA ALA A 19 4.69 -4.10 -8.28
C ALA A 19 3.44 -3.43 -7.68
N TRP A 20 2.28 -4.11 -7.80
CA TRP A 20 1.11 -3.77 -6.98
C TRP A 20 1.47 -3.78 -5.49
N ASP A 21 2.10 -4.87 -5.06
CA ASP A 21 2.89 -4.95 -3.85
C ASP A 21 4.23 -4.20 -4.03
N ASN A 22 4.48 -3.06 -3.36
CA ASN A 22 3.53 -2.25 -2.57
C ASN A 22 3.40 -0.81 -3.11
N ARG A 23 3.31 -0.64 -4.44
CA ARG A 23 2.97 0.69 -5.02
C ARG A 23 1.53 1.08 -4.73
N TYR A 24 0.67 0.11 -4.46
CA TYR A 24 -0.66 0.31 -3.90
C TYR A 24 -0.61 1.16 -2.61
N GLY A 25 0.14 0.70 -1.60
CA GLY A 25 0.28 1.39 -0.32
C GLY A 25 0.94 2.77 -0.46
N CYS A 26 1.94 2.91 -1.34
CA CYS A 26 2.52 4.22 -1.66
C CYS A 26 1.47 5.20 -2.23
N GLY A 27 0.59 4.72 -3.11
CA GLY A 27 -0.50 5.53 -3.65
C GLY A 27 -1.49 5.97 -2.57
N LEU A 28 -1.90 5.03 -1.71
CA LEU A 28 -2.78 5.33 -0.57
C LEU A 28 -2.16 6.35 0.39
N ALA A 29 -0.86 6.26 0.67
CA ALA A 29 -0.17 7.22 1.53
C ALA A 29 -0.20 8.66 0.97
N ILE A 30 -0.14 8.80 -0.37
CA ILE A 30 -0.26 10.08 -1.07
C ILE A 30 -1.69 10.62 -0.96
N GLU A 31 -2.70 9.80 -1.25
CA GLU A 31 -4.10 10.20 -1.12
C GLU A 31 -4.46 10.59 0.32
N LEU A 32 -3.94 9.85 1.32
CA LEU A 32 -4.09 10.17 2.74
C LEU A 32 -3.51 11.54 3.10
N LEU A 33 -2.46 12.01 2.43
CA LEU A 33 -1.91 13.35 2.67
C LEU A 33 -2.72 14.46 1.98
N LYS A 34 -3.37 14.16 0.84
CA LYS A 34 -4.20 15.12 0.10
C LYS A 34 -5.51 15.41 0.84
N GLU A 35 -6.18 14.39 1.36
CA GLU A 35 -7.50 14.50 2.00
C GLU A 35 -7.59 15.49 3.19
N PRO A 36 -6.62 15.52 4.14
CA PRO A 36 -6.61 16.46 5.24
C PRO A 36 -5.87 17.77 4.91
N GLN A 37 -5.44 17.99 3.66
CA GLN A 37 -4.70 19.20 3.31
C GLN A 37 -5.50 20.47 3.67
N GLY A 38 -4.87 21.37 4.41
CA GLY A 38 -5.51 22.60 4.90
C GLY A 38 -6.42 22.42 6.12
N LYS A 39 -6.61 21.19 6.62
CA LYS A 39 -7.35 20.90 7.84
C LYS A 39 -6.39 20.77 9.02
N LYS A 40 -6.79 21.26 10.18
CA LYS A 40 -6.07 21.02 11.44
C LYS A 40 -6.47 19.65 11.98
N LEU A 41 -5.49 18.76 12.11
CA LEU A 41 -5.70 17.45 12.73
C LEU A 41 -5.48 17.54 14.24
N PRO A 42 -6.19 16.72 15.04
CA PRO A 42 -5.95 16.60 16.47
C PRO A 42 -4.69 15.79 16.79
N ASN A 43 -4.04 15.22 15.78
CA ASN A 43 -2.82 14.42 15.87
C ASN A 43 -1.75 14.94 14.88
N THR A 44 -0.51 14.49 15.08
CA THR A 44 0.57 14.70 14.11
C THR A 44 0.61 13.52 13.16
N LEU A 45 0.20 13.74 11.92
CA LEU A 45 0.20 12.72 10.88
C LEU A 45 1.58 12.62 10.21
N TYR A 46 2.18 11.44 10.29
CA TYR A 46 3.30 11.04 9.45
C TYR A 46 2.79 10.05 8.41
N SER A 47 2.97 10.36 7.12
CA SER A 47 2.62 9.48 6.01
C SER A 47 3.80 9.39 5.05
N GLY A 48 4.07 8.20 4.53
CA GLY A 48 5.20 7.96 3.66
C GLY A 48 5.30 6.49 3.24
N ALA A 49 6.45 6.12 2.68
CA ALA A 49 6.75 4.77 2.24
C ALA A 49 8.05 4.29 2.86
N THR A 50 8.05 3.07 3.40
CA THR A 50 9.24 2.46 3.99
C THR A 50 10.08 1.76 2.93
N VAL A 51 11.40 1.71 3.15
CA VAL A 51 12.31 0.91 2.34
C VAL A 51 12.43 -0.51 2.87
N MET A 52 12.80 -1.46 2.01
CA MET A 52 13.23 -2.81 2.42
C MET A 52 12.17 -3.58 3.25
N GLU A 53 10.90 -3.46 2.89
CA GLU A 53 9.83 -4.27 3.47
C GLU A 53 10.06 -5.76 3.10
N GLU A 54 10.19 -6.02 1.81
CA GLU A 54 10.39 -7.33 1.17
C GLU A 54 11.61 -8.14 1.64
N VAL A 55 12.50 -7.53 2.42
CA VAL A 55 13.69 -8.18 3.00
C VAL A 55 13.69 -8.18 4.54
N GLY A 56 12.51 -8.05 5.13
CA GLY A 56 12.24 -8.17 6.57
C GLY A 56 11.87 -6.85 7.25
N ALA A 57 11.00 -6.04 6.66
CA ALA A 57 10.41 -4.84 7.25
C ALA A 57 11.43 -3.85 7.86
N ARG A 58 12.63 -3.78 7.28
CA ARG A 58 13.78 -3.12 7.92
C ARG A 58 13.58 -1.60 8.04
N GLY A 59 13.04 -0.99 6.98
CA GLY A 59 12.74 0.45 6.99
C GLY A 59 11.59 0.81 7.92
N ALA A 60 10.60 -0.07 8.11
CA ALA A 60 9.53 0.16 9.08
C ALA A 60 10.07 0.22 10.50
N LYS A 61 11.01 -0.68 10.85
CA LYS A 61 11.67 -0.68 12.17
C LYS A 61 12.44 0.60 12.45
N THR A 62 13.21 1.11 11.48
CA THR A 62 13.97 2.35 11.65
C THR A 62 13.07 3.58 11.70
N ALA A 63 12.02 3.64 10.87
CA ALA A 63 11.04 4.71 10.88
C ALA A 63 10.29 4.78 12.21
N ALA A 64 9.81 3.64 12.73
CA ALA A 64 9.12 3.58 14.01
C ALA A 64 10.02 4.00 15.18
N ALA A 65 11.29 3.57 15.18
CA ALA A 65 12.25 3.97 16.23
C ALA A 65 12.57 5.48 16.20
N MET A 66 12.58 6.10 15.02
CA MET A 66 12.83 7.53 14.85
C MET A 66 11.61 8.38 15.22
N ILE A 67 10.44 8.05 14.66
CA ILE A 67 9.21 8.84 14.78
C ILE A 67 8.56 8.60 16.16
N ARG A 68 8.67 7.39 16.70
CA ARG A 68 8.00 6.93 17.94
C ARG A 68 6.49 7.23 17.93
N PRO A 69 5.73 6.71 16.95
CA PRO A 69 4.30 6.98 16.85
C PRO A 69 3.50 6.24 17.93
N ASP A 70 2.40 6.83 18.40
CA ASP A 70 1.44 6.15 19.29
C ASP A 70 0.62 5.09 18.55
N ILE A 71 0.29 5.35 17.27
CA ILE A 71 -0.50 4.49 16.40
C ILE A 71 0.18 4.43 15.02
N PHE A 72 0.24 3.23 14.44
CA PHE A 72 0.77 2.99 13.11
C PHE A 72 -0.24 2.23 12.25
N PHE A 73 -0.41 2.68 11.01
CA PHE A 73 -1.22 2.02 9.99
C PHE A 73 -0.31 1.50 8.87
N ALA A 74 -0.26 0.20 8.67
CA ALA A 74 0.40 -0.42 7.53
C ALA A 74 -0.53 -0.38 6.32
N LEU A 75 -0.05 0.15 5.19
CA LEU A 75 -0.78 0.18 3.94
C LEU A 75 -0.07 -0.80 3.01
N ASP A 76 -0.62 -2.01 2.85
CA ASP A 76 -0.01 -3.06 2.04
C ASP A 76 -1.04 -3.87 1.26
N ALA A 77 -0.59 -4.51 0.18
CA ALA A 77 -1.37 -5.48 -0.56
C ALA A 77 -1.14 -6.89 0.03
N SER A 78 -2.07 -7.80 -0.23
CA SER A 78 -1.91 -9.21 0.14
C SER A 78 -2.51 -10.09 -0.96
N PRO A 79 -2.10 -11.36 -1.06
CA PRO A 79 -2.63 -12.27 -2.05
C PRO A 79 -4.15 -12.42 -1.95
N ALA A 80 -4.86 -12.19 -3.05
CA ALA A 80 -6.28 -12.53 -3.19
C ALA A 80 -6.45 -14.04 -3.32
N ASN A 81 -7.52 -14.60 -2.74
CA ASN A 81 -7.74 -16.04 -2.69
C ASN A 81 -8.76 -16.55 -3.73
N ASP A 82 -9.31 -15.68 -4.57
CA ASP A 82 -10.38 -16.00 -5.52
C ASP A 82 -9.89 -16.57 -6.87
N ALA A 83 -8.58 -16.77 -7.04
CA ALA A 83 -7.98 -17.18 -8.30
C ALA A 83 -8.46 -18.56 -8.82
N SER A 84 -9.01 -19.40 -7.93
CA SER A 84 -9.58 -20.71 -8.27
C SER A 84 -10.95 -20.62 -8.99
N GLY A 85 -11.61 -19.46 -8.91
CA GLY A 85 -12.99 -19.26 -9.40
C GLY A 85 -14.07 -19.70 -8.42
N ASP A 86 -13.71 -20.14 -7.21
CA ASP A 86 -14.67 -20.39 -6.13
C ASP A 86 -15.31 -19.09 -5.66
N LYS A 87 -16.64 -19.01 -5.77
CA LYS A 87 -17.42 -17.80 -5.44
C LYS A 87 -17.53 -17.55 -3.94
N GLU A 88 -17.23 -18.54 -3.11
CA GLU A 88 -17.23 -18.41 -1.65
C GLU A 88 -15.88 -17.88 -1.13
N GLN A 89 -14.86 -17.77 -2.00
CA GLN A 89 -13.54 -17.27 -1.63
C GLN A 89 -13.47 -15.75 -1.76
N PHE A 90 -12.79 -15.13 -0.79
CA PHE A 90 -12.59 -13.68 -0.74
C PHE A 90 -11.36 -13.29 -1.58
N GLY A 91 -11.53 -12.34 -2.51
CA GLY A 91 -10.48 -11.86 -3.42
C GLY A 91 -11.04 -10.91 -4.47
#